data_AF-A0A956VNN6-F1
#
_entry.id   AF-A0A956VNN6-F1
#
_cell.length_a   1.000
_cell.length_b   1.000
_cell.length_c   1.000
_cell.angle_alpha   90.00
_cell.angle_beta   90.00
_cell.angle_gamma   90.00
#
_symmetry.space_group_name_H-M   'P 1'
#
loop_
_entity.id
_entity.type
_entity.pdbx_description
1 polymer ?
#
loop_
_entity_poly.entity_id
_entity_poly.type
_entity_poly.pdbx_seq_one_letter_code
_entity_poly.pdbx_strand_id
1 'polypeptide(L)'
;MPHVLVIADKDIDWERTRELRDLCQSFAAFLGEPVEFAYVRPELADLARLSIAPMTGDDPLEVLSPVRVQTEGMAAADMVYTEDDRPDWSAMWESFCELAYFGGPSHRGPDSAIHAPTEIPAPVEGEFDAIAEIRRGIYMTTGLFSEPAEEPGWLAISCRSRQMAAWMCACIILENVDARLDEQDRLLVPAAPQFTLKDQVKSVVTVVAKVAHYWQMHAVVYGLDDGQSSEEAS
;
A
#
# COMPACT_ATOMS: atom_id res chain seq x y z
N MET A 1 24.00 0.18 21.20
CA MET A 1 22.70 0.81 20.95
C MET A 1 22.92 1.81 19.81
N PRO A 2 22.14 1.72 18.71
CA PRO A 2 22.25 2.69 17.64
C PRO A 2 21.76 4.05 18.14
N HIS A 3 22.53 5.10 17.87
CA HIS A 3 22.14 6.48 18.16
C HIS A 3 21.96 7.18 16.82
N VAL A 4 20.75 7.70 16.57
CA VAL A 4 20.42 8.39 15.32
C VAL A 4 20.14 9.85 15.64
N LEU A 5 20.91 10.72 15.00
CA LEU A 5 20.75 12.17 15.06
C LEU A 5 20.43 12.70 13.67
N VAL A 6 19.27 13.35 13.53
CA VAL A 6 18.86 14.05 12.32
C VAL A 6 19.09 15.55 12.52
N ILE A 7 19.92 16.13 11.66
CA ILE A 7 20.25 17.56 11.66
C ILE A 7 19.58 18.21 10.45
N ALA A 8 18.72 19.19 10.69
CA ALA A 8 18.00 19.93 9.67
C ALA A 8 18.36 21.42 9.70
N ASP A 9 18.39 22.06 8.53
CA ASP A 9 18.55 23.52 8.47
C ASP A 9 17.31 24.19 9.09
N LYS A 10 17.51 25.24 9.89
CA LYS A 10 16.43 26.03 10.48
C LYS A 10 15.57 26.76 9.45
N ASP A 11 16.09 26.98 8.23
CA ASP A 11 15.42 27.80 7.22
C ASP A 11 14.41 26.98 6.37
N ILE A 12 14.18 25.72 6.74
CA ILE A 12 13.15 24.86 6.16
C ILE A 12 11.75 25.39 6.52
N ASP A 13 10.84 25.37 5.54
CA ASP A 13 9.46 25.80 5.73
C ASP A 13 8.67 24.89 6.70
N TRP A 14 7.49 25.36 7.10
CA TRP A 14 6.69 24.71 8.13
C TRP A 14 6.12 23.35 7.70
N GLU A 15 5.81 23.16 6.41
CA GLU A 15 5.27 21.89 5.89
C GLU A 15 6.35 20.82 5.93
N ARG A 16 7.52 21.12 5.37
CA ARG A 16 8.68 20.22 5.39
C ARG A 16 9.17 19.94 6.80
N THR A 17 9.09 20.92 7.69
CA THR A 17 9.38 20.74 9.12
C THR A 17 8.48 19.68 9.75
N ARG A 18 7.18 19.71 9.45
CA ARG A 18 6.23 18.71 9.94
C ARG A 18 6.55 17.32 9.36
N GLU A 19 6.75 17.23 8.05
CA GLU A 19 7.10 15.97 7.38
C GLU A 19 8.38 15.33 7.96
N LEU A 20 9.42 16.14 8.19
CA LEU A 20 10.68 15.68 8.80
C LEU A 20 10.48 15.14 10.22
N ARG A 21 9.60 15.77 11.01
CA ARG A 21 9.27 15.29 12.35
C ARG A 21 8.55 13.95 12.30
N ASP A 22 7.57 13.81 11.42
CA ASP A 22 6.80 12.57 11.25
C ASP A 22 7.74 11.41 10.80
N LEU A 23 8.72 11.71 9.94
CA LEU A 23 9.76 10.76 9.55
C LEU A 23 10.66 10.37 10.73
N CYS A 24 11.12 11.33 11.55
CA CYS A 24 11.94 11.03 12.73
C CYS A 24 11.18 10.15 13.74
N GLN A 25 9.88 10.37 13.92
CA GLN A 25 9.03 9.52 14.75
C GLN A 25 8.94 8.11 14.20
N SER A 26 8.82 7.96 12.87
CA SER A 26 8.81 6.65 12.21
C SER A 26 10.13 5.90 12.43
N PHE A 27 11.28 6.58 12.37
CA PHE A 27 12.57 5.97 12.73
C PHE A 27 12.64 5.55 14.19
N ALA A 28 12.17 6.38 15.12
CA ALA A 28 12.17 6.04 16.54
C ALA A 28 11.30 4.80 16.83
N ALA A 29 10.12 4.72 16.21
CA ALA A 29 9.25 3.55 16.30
C ALA A 29 9.91 2.30 15.71
N PHE A 30 10.54 2.41 14.54
CA PHE A 30 11.22 1.30 13.87
C PHE A 30 12.41 0.76 14.66
N LEU A 31 13.24 1.65 15.21
CA LEU A 31 14.43 1.29 15.97
C LEU A 31 14.12 0.86 17.40
N GLY A 32 12.93 1.22 17.92
CA GLY A 32 12.58 1.04 19.33
C GLY A 32 13.40 1.93 20.27
N GLU A 33 14.06 2.96 19.74
CA GLU A 33 15.01 3.83 20.43
C GLU A 33 14.73 5.30 20.09
N PRO A 34 15.05 6.26 20.97
CA PRO A 34 14.89 7.68 20.66
C PRO A 34 15.74 8.13 19.46
N VAL A 35 15.15 8.95 18.60
CA VAL A 35 15.85 9.66 17.53
C VAL A 35 15.97 11.13 17.94
N GLU A 36 17.20 11.65 17.96
CA GLU A 36 17.44 13.06 18.23
C GLU A 36 17.21 13.88 16.96
N PHE A 37 16.52 15.01 17.10
CA PHE A 37 16.22 15.91 15.99
C PHE A 37 16.57 17.34 16.37
N ALA A 38 17.47 17.95 15.60
CA ALA A 38 18.00 19.28 15.85
C ALA A 38 17.88 20.18 14.63
N TYR A 39 17.40 21.40 14.86
CA TYR A 39 17.52 22.50 13.90
C TYR A 39 18.82 23.23 14.12
N VAL A 40 19.58 23.45 13.04
CA VAL A 40 20.83 24.19 13.08
C VAL A 40 20.77 25.36 12.11
N ARG A 41 21.49 26.43 12.45
CA ARG A 41 21.73 27.51 11.49
C ARG A 41 22.54 26.98 10.30
N PRO A 42 22.33 27.46 9.07
CA PRO A 42 23.08 27.00 7.90
C PRO A 42 24.59 27.01 8.12
N GLU A 43 25.11 28.06 8.77
CA GLU A 43 26.56 28.20 9.04
C GLU A 43 27.09 27.15 10.03
N LEU A 44 26.22 26.65 10.92
CA LEU A 44 26.54 25.56 11.84
C LEU A 44 26.33 24.18 11.21
N ALA A 45 25.43 24.05 10.23
CA ALA A 45 25.23 22.81 9.48
C ALA A 45 26.50 22.42 8.73
N ASP A 46 27.17 23.40 8.11
CA ASP A 46 28.43 23.17 7.40
C ASP A 46 29.57 22.79 8.36
N LEU A 47 29.62 23.40 9.56
CA LEU A 47 30.55 22.99 10.61
C LEU A 47 30.26 21.57 11.11
N ALA A 48 28.98 21.20 11.28
CA ALA A 48 28.59 19.85 11.66
C ALA A 48 29.02 18.84 10.60
N ARG A 49 28.83 19.14 9.31
CA ARG A 49 29.31 18.31 8.19
C ARG A 49 30.82 18.08 8.23
N LEU A 50 31.60 19.14 8.49
CA LEU A 50 33.05 19.01 8.63
C LEU A 50 33.44 18.14 9.83
N SER A 51 32.69 18.18 10.93
CA SER A 51 32.99 17.40 12.13
C SER A 51 32.75 15.89 11.96
N ILE A 52 31.93 15.50 10.99
CA ILE A 52 31.62 14.10 10.66
C ILE A 52 32.34 13.65 9.37
N ALA A 53 33.23 14.47 8.82
CA ALA A 53 34.00 14.10 7.64
C ALA A 53 34.90 12.90 7.98
N PRO A 54 34.84 11.80 7.19
CA PRO A 54 35.59 10.59 7.50
C PRO A 54 37.10 10.85 7.45
N MET A 55 37.84 10.32 8.42
CA MET A 55 39.30 10.36 8.43
C MET A 55 39.88 9.18 7.66
N THR A 56 41.21 9.17 7.49
CA THR A 56 41.90 8.06 6.82
C THR A 56 41.68 6.75 7.59
N GLY A 57 40.95 5.82 6.98
CA GLY A 57 40.62 4.52 7.56
C GLY A 57 39.17 4.38 8.00
N ASP A 58 38.38 5.46 7.99
CA ASP A 58 36.95 5.43 8.26
C ASP A 58 36.15 5.07 7.00
N ASP A 59 34.93 4.56 7.20
CA ASP A 59 33.97 4.38 6.11
C ASP A 59 33.57 5.74 5.52
N PRO A 60 33.39 5.84 4.19
CA PRO A 60 33.01 7.09 3.56
C PRO A 60 31.62 7.55 4.02
N LEU A 61 31.42 8.86 4.08
CA LEU A 61 30.09 9.43 4.27
C LEU A 61 29.21 9.08 3.07
N GLU A 62 28.18 8.27 3.31
CA GLU A 62 27.22 7.90 2.27
C GLU A 62 26.23 9.05 2.03
N VAL A 63 26.13 9.49 0.78
CA VAL A 63 25.15 10.49 0.35
C VAL A 63 24.02 9.79 -0.40
N LEU A 64 22.90 9.60 0.28
CA LEU A 64 21.69 9.05 -0.33
C LEU A 64 21.07 10.10 -1.25
N SER A 65 21.05 9.81 -2.55
CA SER A 65 20.38 10.66 -3.53
C SER A 65 18.87 10.38 -3.52
N PRO A 66 18.01 11.38 -3.76
CA PRO A 66 16.59 11.14 -3.89
C PRO A 66 16.36 10.12 -5.00
N VAL A 67 15.74 8.99 -4.65
CA VAL A 67 15.34 8.00 -5.64
C VAL A 67 14.28 8.66 -6.51
N ARG A 68 14.58 8.84 -7.80
CA ARG A 68 13.55 9.23 -8.75
C ARG A 68 12.55 8.09 -8.78
N VAL A 69 11.35 8.33 -8.25
CA VAL A 69 10.22 7.44 -8.45
C VAL A 69 10.03 7.30 -9.96
N GLN A 70 10.47 6.17 -10.53
CA GLN A 70 10.14 5.84 -11.91
C GLN A 70 8.64 5.63 -11.96
N THR A 71 7.96 6.25 -12.93
CA THR A 71 6.50 6.14 -13.12
C THR A 71 6.11 5.00 -14.07
N GLU A 72 7.06 4.12 -14.43
CA GLU A 72 6.78 2.92 -15.22
C GLU A 72 6.19 1.87 -14.29
N GLY A 73 4.93 1.49 -14.52
CA GLY A 73 4.20 0.59 -13.63
C GLY A 73 5.01 -0.67 -13.31
N MET A 74 5.06 -1.04 -12.04
CA MET A 74 5.72 -2.28 -11.64
C MET A 74 5.04 -3.46 -12.32
N ALA A 75 5.80 -4.22 -13.12
CA ALA A 75 5.30 -5.44 -13.73
C ALA A 75 4.75 -6.37 -12.63
N ALA A 76 3.51 -6.85 -12.84
CA ALA A 76 2.84 -7.73 -11.91
C ALA A 76 3.62 -9.06 -11.75
N ALA A 77 3.95 -9.47 -10.52
CA ALA A 77 4.65 -10.72 -10.21
C ALA A 77 4.11 -11.92 -10.98
N ASP A 78 4.94 -12.83 -11.46
CA ASP A 78 4.51 -13.97 -12.27
C ASP A 78 3.42 -14.82 -11.59
N MET A 79 2.53 -15.43 -12.39
CA MET A 79 1.45 -16.24 -11.83
C MET A 79 1.99 -17.55 -11.27
N VAL A 80 1.80 -17.76 -9.98
CA VAL A 80 2.01 -19.05 -9.30
C VAL A 80 0.70 -19.83 -9.34
N TYR A 81 0.77 -21.15 -9.60
CA TYR A 81 -0.38 -22.04 -9.67
C TYR A 81 -0.26 -23.18 -8.67
N THR A 82 -1.42 -23.57 -8.13
CA THR A 82 -1.61 -24.76 -7.29
C THR A 82 -1.60 -26.05 -8.12
N GLU A 83 -1.56 -27.21 -7.47
CA GLU A 83 -1.65 -28.52 -8.15
C GLU A 83 -2.94 -28.70 -8.97
N ASP A 84 -4.01 -27.99 -8.61
CA ASP A 84 -5.31 -27.99 -9.31
C ASP A 84 -5.36 -26.98 -10.50
N ASP A 85 -4.21 -26.46 -10.95
CA ASP A 85 -4.07 -25.50 -12.05
C ASP A 85 -4.83 -24.17 -11.82
N ARG A 86 -5.06 -23.81 -10.55
CA ARG A 86 -5.63 -22.51 -10.13
C ARG A 86 -4.55 -21.60 -9.57
N PRO A 87 -4.69 -20.26 -9.72
CA PRO A 87 -3.73 -19.32 -9.14
C PRO A 87 -3.56 -19.51 -7.63
N ASP A 88 -2.32 -19.55 -7.15
CA ASP A 88 -2.03 -19.51 -5.72
C ASP A 88 -1.82 -18.05 -5.29
N TRP A 89 -2.92 -17.36 -4.97
CA TRP A 89 -2.87 -15.95 -4.55
C TRP A 89 -2.10 -15.73 -3.25
N SER A 90 -2.04 -16.74 -2.36
CA SER A 90 -1.29 -16.65 -1.11
C SER A 90 0.23 -16.76 -1.30
N ALA A 91 0.67 -17.48 -2.33
CA ALA A 91 2.09 -17.69 -2.65
C ALA A 91 2.58 -16.85 -3.83
N MET A 92 1.73 -16.01 -4.44
CA MET A 92 2.07 -15.24 -5.64
C MET A 92 3.16 -14.18 -5.43
N TRP A 93 3.37 -13.73 -4.20
CA TRP A 93 4.37 -12.71 -3.85
C TRP A 93 5.31 -13.22 -2.76
N GLU A 94 6.62 -13.12 -2.96
CA GLU A 94 7.64 -13.57 -1.99
C GLU A 94 7.70 -12.66 -0.76
N SER A 95 7.52 -11.35 -0.95
CA SER A 95 7.29 -10.41 0.13
C SER A 95 6.37 -9.26 -0.32
N PHE A 96 5.46 -8.83 0.55
CA PHE A 96 4.65 -7.65 0.28
C PHE A 96 5.50 -6.37 0.15
N CYS A 97 6.75 -6.37 0.66
CA CYS A 97 7.74 -5.31 0.44
C CYS A 97 8.03 -5.06 -1.05
N GLU A 98 7.90 -6.05 -1.93
CA GLU A 98 8.04 -5.87 -3.39
C GLU A 98 6.85 -5.13 -4.00
N LEU A 99 5.66 -5.23 -3.40
CA LEU A 99 4.51 -4.40 -3.77
C LEU A 99 4.56 -3.02 -3.12
N ALA A 100 5.33 -2.89 -2.03
CA ALA A 100 5.08 -1.91 -0.97
C ALA A 100 6.15 -0.82 -0.79
N TYR A 101 7.11 -0.63 -1.71
CA TYR A 101 8.08 0.44 -1.50
C TYR A 101 7.41 1.82 -1.59
N PHE A 102 7.60 2.65 -0.55
CA PHE A 102 7.01 3.98 -0.37
C PHE A 102 7.08 4.80 -1.66
N GLY A 103 5.92 4.99 -2.29
CA GLY A 103 5.78 5.82 -3.48
C GLY A 103 6.39 5.24 -4.75
N GLY A 104 6.47 3.91 -4.90
CA GLY A 104 6.70 3.30 -6.21
C GLY A 104 5.63 3.69 -7.24
N PRO A 105 5.90 3.52 -8.55
CA PRO A 105 4.91 3.78 -9.60
C PRO A 105 3.61 3.01 -9.33
N SER A 106 2.49 3.59 -9.76
CA SER A 106 1.22 2.88 -9.77
C SER A 106 1.36 1.55 -10.50
N HIS A 107 0.73 0.51 -9.99
CA HIS A 107 0.72 -0.84 -10.57
C HIS A 107 0.34 -0.83 -12.05
N ARG A 108 -0.55 0.09 -12.43
CA ARG A 108 -0.91 0.38 -13.83
C ARG A 108 -0.65 1.84 -14.16
N GLY A 109 -0.25 2.12 -15.40
CA GLY A 109 -0.29 3.48 -15.93
C GLY A 109 -1.72 3.93 -16.26
N PRO A 110 -1.97 5.24 -16.44
CA PRO A 110 -3.30 5.78 -16.74
C PRO A 110 -3.89 5.25 -18.06
N ASP A 111 -3.04 4.94 -19.05
CA ASP A 111 -3.48 4.39 -20.35
C ASP A 111 -3.93 2.92 -20.29
N SER A 112 -3.79 2.26 -19.13
CA SER A 112 -4.18 0.87 -18.91
C SER A 112 -5.08 0.71 -17.69
N ALA A 113 -5.76 1.79 -17.30
CA ALA A 113 -6.66 1.82 -16.16
C ALA A 113 -7.77 0.75 -16.27
N ILE A 114 -8.15 0.18 -15.13
CA ILE A 114 -9.26 -0.78 -15.07
C ILE A 114 -10.51 -0.03 -14.66
N HIS A 115 -11.52 -0.07 -15.53
CA HIS A 115 -12.81 0.53 -15.27
C HIS A 115 -13.88 -0.53 -15.00
N ALA A 116 -14.87 -0.16 -14.18
CA ALA A 116 -16.06 -0.98 -14.03
C ALA A 116 -16.85 -1.00 -15.34
N PRO A 117 -17.15 -2.17 -15.93
CA PRO A 117 -17.91 -2.22 -17.17
C PRO A 117 -19.35 -1.78 -16.94
N THR A 118 -19.85 -0.87 -17.76
CA THR A 118 -21.26 -0.44 -17.75
C THR A 118 -22.18 -1.45 -18.44
N GLU A 119 -21.64 -2.29 -19.33
CA GLU A 119 -22.36 -3.36 -20.00
C GLU A 119 -21.78 -4.72 -19.58
N ILE A 120 -22.64 -5.58 -19.04
CA ILE A 120 -22.28 -6.94 -18.64
C ILE A 120 -22.92 -7.93 -19.62
N PRO A 121 -22.13 -8.67 -20.41
CA PRO A 121 -22.64 -9.76 -21.22
C PRO A 121 -23.18 -10.88 -20.33
N ALA A 122 -24.15 -11.63 -20.85
CA ALA A 122 -24.65 -12.81 -20.15
C ALA A 122 -23.50 -13.82 -19.93
N PRO A 123 -23.40 -14.44 -18.75
CA PRO A 123 -22.39 -15.47 -18.51
C PRO A 123 -22.53 -16.61 -19.51
N VAL A 124 -21.40 -17.08 -20.05
CA VAL A 124 -21.35 -18.31 -20.83
C VAL A 124 -21.07 -19.47 -19.88
N GLU A 125 -21.97 -20.46 -19.82
CA GLU A 125 -21.77 -21.62 -18.95
C GLU A 125 -20.49 -22.39 -19.33
N GLY A 126 -19.66 -22.69 -18.32
CA GLY A 126 -18.42 -23.45 -18.48
C GLY A 126 -17.15 -22.63 -18.74
N GLU A 127 -17.27 -21.30 -18.86
CA GLU A 127 -16.10 -20.41 -18.90
C GLU A 127 -15.56 -20.09 -17.50
N PHE A 128 -14.32 -19.58 -17.48
CA PHE A 128 -13.65 -19.10 -16.26
C PHE A 128 -14.49 -18.03 -15.56
N ASP A 129 -14.89 -18.30 -14.32
CA ASP A 129 -15.64 -17.33 -13.51
C ASP A 129 -14.69 -16.29 -12.89
N ALA A 130 -14.50 -15.20 -13.63
CA ALA A 130 -13.64 -14.10 -13.23
C ALA A 130 -14.10 -13.43 -11.92
N ILE A 131 -15.41 -13.33 -11.69
CA ILE A 131 -15.96 -12.70 -10.49
C ILE A 131 -15.66 -13.58 -9.28
N ALA A 132 -15.93 -14.89 -9.37
CA ALA A 132 -15.60 -15.82 -8.29
C ALA A 132 -14.10 -15.87 -8.02
N GLU A 133 -13.27 -15.78 -9.06
CA GLU A 133 -11.82 -15.78 -8.90
C GLU A 133 -11.29 -14.52 -8.21
N ILE A 134 -11.80 -13.32 -8.55
CA ILE A 134 -11.45 -12.08 -7.84
C ILE A 134 -11.83 -12.19 -6.37
N ARG A 135 -13.04 -12.67 -6.07
CA ARG A 135 -13.50 -12.84 -4.68
C ARG A 135 -12.59 -13.80 -3.90
N ARG A 136 -12.19 -14.92 -4.52
CA ARG A 136 -11.26 -15.88 -3.94
C ARG A 136 -9.90 -15.25 -3.67
N GLY A 137 -9.34 -14.52 -4.64
CA GLY A 137 -8.06 -13.85 -4.50
C GLY A 137 -8.05 -12.80 -3.40
N ILE A 138 -9.09 -11.95 -3.33
CA ILE A 138 -9.25 -10.96 -2.25
C ILE A 138 -9.28 -11.64 -0.89
N TYR A 139 -10.10 -12.69 -0.73
CA TYR A 139 -10.21 -13.39 0.55
C TYR A 139 -8.90 -14.06 0.96
N MET A 140 -8.23 -14.76 0.04
CA MET A 140 -6.96 -15.45 0.34
C MET A 140 -5.84 -14.50 0.75
N THR A 141 -5.81 -13.30 0.19
CA THR A 141 -4.72 -12.34 0.40
C THR A 141 -4.98 -11.38 1.57
N THR A 142 -6.25 -11.07 1.84
CA THR A 142 -6.61 -10.02 2.82
C THR A 142 -7.50 -10.51 3.97
N GLY A 143 -8.17 -11.65 3.80
CA GLY A 143 -9.23 -12.12 4.69
C GLY A 143 -10.54 -11.33 4.60
N LEU A 144 -10.65 -10.34 3.70
CA LEU A 144 -11.86 -9.56 3.52
C LEU A 144 -12.89 -10.32 2.67
N PHE A 145 -14.16 -10.20 3.04
CA PHE A 145 -15.26 -10.77 2.27
C PHE A 145 -15.68 -9.84 1.16
N SER A 146 -16.02 -10.42 0.01
CA SER A 146 -16.58 -9.68 -1.12
C SER A 146 -17.75 -10.42 -1.78
N GLU A 147 -18.67 -9.63 -2.31
CA GLU A 147 -19.90 -10.08 -2.96
C GLU A 147 -20.26 -9.19 -4.16
N PRO A 148 -20.96 -9.71 -5.18
CA PRO A 148 -21.47 -8.87 -6.27
C PRO A 148 -22.32 -7.72 -5.71
N ALA A 149 -22.05 -6.50 -6.16
CA ALA A 149 -22.85 -5.35 -5.79
C ALA A 149 -24.21 -5.35 -6.52
N GLU A 150 -25.14 -4.50 -6.07
CA GLU A 150 -26.43 -4.32 -6.75
C GLU A 150 -26.25 -3.76 -8.16
N GLU A 151 -25.28 -2.86 -8.34
CA GLU A 151 -24.92 -2.32 -9.64
C GLU A 151 -23.98 -3.30 -10.38
N PRO A 152 -24.34 -3.77 -11.59
CA PRO A 152 -23.46 -4.59 -12.40
C PRO A 152 -22.11 -3.91 -12.65
N GLY A 153 -21.04 -4.71 -12.71
CA GLY A 153 -19.67 -4.22 -12.96
C GLY A 153 -18.85 -4.04 -11.70
N TRP A 154 -19.46 -4.26 -10.52
CA TRP A 154 -18.86 -4.00 -9.23
C TRP A 154 -18.93 -5.21 -8.28
N LEU A 155 -17.85 -5.39 -7.52
CA LEU A 155 -17.81 -6.21 -6.31
C LEU A 155 -17.74 -5.29 -5.09
N ALA A 156 -18.61 -5.52 -4.12
CA ALA A 156 -18.57 -4.87 -2.82
C ALA A 156 -17.68 -5.67 -1.86
N ILE A 157 -16.72 -5.00 -1.23
CA ILE A 157 -15.78 -5.56 -0.24
C ILE A 157 -16.17 -5.01 1.13
N SER A 158 -16.40 -5.93 2.08
CA SER A 158 -16.66 -5.60 3.47
C SER A 158 -15.35 -5.34 4.20
N CYS A 159 -14.98 -4.07 4.32
CA CYS A 159 -13.84 -3.63 5.13
C CYS A 159 -14.18 -3.64 6.63
N ARG A 160 -13.16 -3.70 7.49
CA ARG A 160 -13.33 -3.77 8.95
C ARG A 160 -13.87 -2.48 9.57
N SER A 161 -13.72 -1.36 8.87
CA SER A 161 -14.25 -0.06 9.28
C SER A 161 -14.49 0.83 8.05
N ARG A 162 -15.34 1.85 8.22
CA ARG A 162 -15.54 2.92 7.22
C ARG A 162 -14.23 3.63 6.86
N GLN A 163 -13.35 3.82 7.84
CA GLN A 163 -12.05 4.48 7.64
C GLN A 163 -11.16 3.63 6.73
N MET A 164 -11.10 2.32 6.97
CA MET A 164 -10.40 1.39 6.10
C MET A 164 -10.96 1.43 4.68
N ALA A 165 -12.29 1.35 4.52
CA ALA A 165 -12.93 1.40 3.19
C ALA A 165 -12.58 2.69 2.43
N ALA A 166 -12.72 3.85 3.08
CA ALA A 166 -12.43 5.15 2.47
C ALA A 166 -10.95 5.32 2.11
N TRP A 167 -10.05 4.89 2.99
CA TRP A 167 -8.60 4.96 2.74
C TRP A 167 -8.20 4.03 1.60
N MET A 168 -8.68 2.78 1.63
CA MET A 168 -8.41 1.82 0.57
C MET A 168 -8.95 2.30 -0.77
N CYS A 169 -10.16 2.87 -0.80
CA CYS A 169 -10.75 3.46 -2.01
C CYS A 169 -9.83 4.52 -2.63
N ALA A 170 -9.34 5.48 -1.82
CA ALA A 170 -8.46 6.53 -2.30
C ALA A 170 -7.15 5.96 -2.87
N CYS A 171 -6.55 4.98 -2.21
CA CYS A 171 -5.33 4.33 -2.68
C CYS A 171 -5.54 3.52 -3.96
N ILE A 172 -6.66 2.81 -4.11
CA ILE A 172 -6.95 2.03 -5.32
C ILE A 172 -7.13 2.94 -6.55
N ILE A 173 -7.76 4.10 -6.38
CA ILE A 173 -7.86 5.11 -7.45
C ILE A 173 -6.48 5.58 -7.93
N LEU A 174 -5.55 5.80 -6.99
CA LEU A 174 -4.17 6.21 -7.33
C LEU A 174 -3.40 5.12 -8.10
N GLU A 175 -3.87 3.88 -8.06
CA GLU A 175 -3.29 2.74 -8.76
C GLU A 175 -3.92 2.52 -10.15
N ASN A 176 -4.75 3.47 -10.61
CA ASN A 176 -5.48 3.44 -11.88
C ASN A 176 -6.47 2.26 -11.98
N VAL A 177 -7.13 1.94 -10.87
CA VAL A 177 -8.28 1.03 -10.85
C VAL A 177 -9.46 1.80 -10.28
N ASP A 178 -10.61 1.73 -10.94
CA ASP A 178 -11.83 2.36 -10.44
C ASP A 178 -12.11 1.86 -9.01
N ALA A 179 -12.49 2.77 -8.13
CA ALA A 179 -13.01 2.41 -6.82
C ALA A 179 -13.96 3.50 -6.32
N ARG A 180 -14.95 3.10 -5.53
CA ARG A 180 -15.86 4.02 -4.83
C ARG A 180 -16.44 3.35 -3.59
N LEU A 181 -17.17 4.10 -2.79
CA LEU A 181 -17.99 3.55 -1.70
C LEU A 181 -19.44 3.42 -2.16
N ASP A 182 -20.13 2.39 -1.68
CA ASP A 182 -21.59 2.29 -1.78
C ASP A 182 -22.28 3.01 -0.60
N GLU A 183 -23.61 2.94 -0.58
CA GLU A 183 -24.44 3.58 0.46
C GLU A 183 -24.23 2.96 1.86
N GLN A 184 -23.65 1.76 1.94
CA GLN A 184 -23.34 1.05 3.18
C GLN A 184 -21.85 1.17 3.55
N ASP A 185 -21.11 2.09 2.94
CA ASP A 185 -19.67 2.31 3.14
C ASP A 185 -18.80 1.09 2.80
N ARG A 186 -19.27 0.17 1.96
CA ARG A 186 -18.46 -0.92 1.42
C ARG A 186 -17.64 -0.41 0.25
N LEU A 187 -16.42 -0.94 0.13
CA LEU A 187 -15.52 -0.61 -0.96
C LEU A 187 -15.95 -1.34 -2.23
N LEU A 188 -16.28 -0.61 -3.29
CA LEU A 188 -16.59 -1.16 -4.60
C LEU A 188 -15.35 -1.19 -5.49
N VAL A 189 -15.08 -2.35 -6.12
CA VAL A 189 -14.03 -2.53 -7.14
C VAL A 189 -14.59 -3.19 -8.40
N PRO A 190 -14.00 -2.96 -9.59
CA PRO A 190 -14.44 -3.55 -10.85
C PRO A 190 -14.43 -5.07 -10.84
N ALA A 191 -15.50 -5.66 -11.35
CA ALA A 191 -15.57 -7.08 -11.62
C ALA A 191 -16.64 -7.36 -12.68
N ALA A 192 -16.28 -8.14 -13.68
CA ALA A 192 -17.22 -8.58 -14.70
C ALA A 192 -16.81 -9.93 -15.31
N PRO A 193 -17.74 -10.70 -15.88
CA PRO A 193 -17.44 -12.01 -16.46
C PRO A 193 -16.39 -11.98 -17.57
N GLN A 194 -16.31 -10.89 -18.34
CA GLN A 194 -15.34 -10.71 -19.43
C GLN A 194 -13.90 -10.41 -18.97
N PHE A 195 -13.66 -10.27 -17.67
CA PHE A 195 -12.32 -9.99 -17.15
C PHE A 195 -11.40 -11.19 -17.38
N THR A 196 -10.21 -10.94 -17.93
CA THR A 196 -9.24 -12.00 -18.15
C THR A 196 -8.37 -12.20 -16.93
N LEU A 197 -7.95 -13.45 -16.71
CA LEU A 197 -7.16 -13.83 -15.54
C LEU A 197 -5.86 -13.01 -15.41
N LYS A 198 -5.10 -12.89 -16.52
CA LYS A 198 -3.75 -12.30 -16.52
C LYS A 198 -3.74 -10.77 -16.49
N ASP A 199 -4.85 -10.11 -16.82
CA ASP A 199 -4.94 -8.67 -16.92
C ASP A 199 -5.82 -8.11 -15.80
N GLN A 200 -7.15 -8.10 -15.98
CA GLN A 200 -8.05 -7.45 -15.04
C GLN A 200 -8.13 -8.16 -13.69
N VAL A 201 -8.33 -9.49 -13.67
CA VAL A 201 -8.48 -10.25 -12.42
C VAL A 201 -7.24 -10.12 -11.54
N LYS A 202 -6.06 -10.37 -12.11
CA LYS A 202 -4.79 -10.24 -11.41
C LYS A 202 -4.61 -8.85 -10.83
N SER A 203 -4.90 -7.79 -11.60
CA SER A 203 -4.68 -6.44 -11.11
C SER A 203 -5.66 -6.00 -10.03
N VAL A 204 -6.94 -6.37 -10.11
CA VAL A 204 -7.91 -6.10 -9.04
C VAL A 204 -7.49 -6.81 -7.74
N VAL A 205 -7.09 -8.08 -7.81
CA VAL A 205 -6.60 -8.81 -6.63
C VAL A 205 -5.32 -8.18 -6.08
N THR A 206 -4.36 -7.86 -6.96
CA THR A 206 -3.06 -7.28 -6.57
C THR A 206 -3.24 -5.94 -5.85
N VAL A 207 -4.06 -5.03 -6.41
CA VAL A 207 -4.24 -3.70 -5.82
C VAL A 207 -4.94 -3.78 -4.47
N VAL A 208 -5.98 -4.61 -4.34
CA VAL A 208 -6.69 -4.81 -3.08
C VAL A 208 -5.77 -5.42 -2.03
N ALA A 209 -4.96 -6.42 -2.40
CA ALA A 209 -3.98 -7.05 -1.51
C ALA A 209 -2.93 -6.04 -1.01
N LYS A 210 -2.31 -5.30 -1.94
CA LYS A 210 -1.31 -4.26 -1.66
C LYS A 210 -1.85 -3.23 -0.68
N VAL A 211 -3.02 -2.67 -0.98
CA VAL A 211 -3.61 -1.59 -0.20
C VAL A 211 -4.11 -2.10 1.17
N ALA A 212 -4.72 -3.28 1.24
CA ALA A 212 -5.12 -3.86 2.53
C ALA A 212 -3.92 -4.13 3.45
N HIS A 213 -2.79 -4.59 2.89
CA HIS A 213 -1.57 -4.79 3.66
C HIS A 213 -1.00 -3.47 4.19
N TYR A 214 -0.97 -2.41 3.37
CA TYR A 214 -0.57 -1.09 3.83
C TYR A 214 -1.44 -0.56 4.97
N TRP A 215 -2.76 -0.75 4.87
CA TRP A 215 -3.66 -0.39 5.96
C TRP A 215 -3.29 -1.12 7.25
N GLN A 216 -3.02 -2.43 7.19
CA GLN A 216 -2.62 -3.21 8.38
C GLN A 216 -1.31 -2.70 8.99
N MET A 217 -0.31 -2.39 8.16
CA MET A 217 0.97 -1.85 8.64
C MET A 217 0.83 -0.46 9.28
N HIS A 218 -0.03 0.40 8.73
CA HIS A 218 -0.20 1.78 9.23
C HIS A 218 -1.25 1.92 10.33
N ALA A 219 -2.31 1.10 10.36
CA ALA A 219 -3.30 1.12 11.43
C ALA A 219 -2.68 0.80 12.80
N VAL A 220 -1.67 -0.09 12.81
CA VAL A 220 -0.85 -0.41 13.99
C VAL A 220 0.00 0.80 14.43
N VAL A 221 0.53 1.58 13.48
CA VAL A 221 1.36 2.77 13.77
C VAL A 221 0.52 3.95 14.28
N TYR A 222 -0.73 4.09 13.82
CA TYR A 222 -1.60 5.21 14.19
C TYR A 222 -2.66 4.88 15.26
N GLY A 223 -2.65 3.67 15.83
CA GLY A 223 -3.56 3.28 16.93
C GLY A 223 -5.04 3.32 16.55
N LEU A 224 -5.38 3.01 15.29
CA LEU A 224 -6.76 3.03 14.77
C LEU A 224 -7.51 1.72 15.02
N ASP A 225 -6.96 0.83 15.85
CA ASP A 225 -7.58 -0.44 16.23
C ASP A 225 -8.43 -0.22 17.49
N ASP A 226 -9.66 0.29 17.31
CA ASP A 226 -10.68 0.30 18.36
C ASP A 226 -11.25 -1.13 18.54
N GLY A 227 -10.42 -2.01 19.11
CA GLY A 227 -10.79 -3.35 19.53
C GLY A 227 -10.80 -3.46 21.05
N GLN A 228 -11.77 -2.82 21.71
CA GLN A 228 -12.05 -3.10 23.12
C GLN A 228 -12.41 -4.58 23.29
N SER A 229 -11.53 -5.33 23.93
CA SER A 229 -11.89 -6.54 24.68
C SER A 229 -11.44 -6.34 26.13
N SER A 230 -12.25 -5.59 26.87
CA SER A 230 -12.22 -5.54 28.32
C SER A 230 -13.61 -5.87 28.86
N GLU A 231 -13.88 -7.16 28.92
CA GLU A 231 -14.91 -7.86 29.71
C GLU A 231 -14.36 -9.30 29.81
N GLU A 232 -14.15 -9.96 30.95
CA GLU A 232 -14.72 -9.83 32.29
C GLU A 232 -13.65 -10.18 33.34
N ALA A 233 -13.46 -9.30 34.32
CA ALA A 233 -13.08 -9.71 35.68
C ALA A 233 -14.29 -9.42 36.56
N SER A 234 -15.03 -10.46 36.92
CA SER A 234 -15.98 -10.50 38.03
C SER A 234 -15.98 -11.90 38.61
#